data_AF-A0A8C1NQ37-F1
#
_entry.id   AF-A0A8C1NQ37-F1
#
_cell.length_a   1.000
_cell.length_b   1.000
_cell.length_c   1.000
_cell.angle_alpha   90.00
_cell.angle_beta   90.00
_cell.angle_gamma   90.00
#
_symmetry.space_group_name_H-M   'P 1'
#
loop_
_entity.id
_entity.type
_entity.pdbx_description
1 polymer ?
#
loop_
_entity_poly.entity_id
_entity_poly.type
_entity_poly.pdbx_seq_one_letter_code
_entity_poly.pdbx_strand_id
1 'polypeptide(L)'
;MEEASSPLRCFRESHSFELFSDDGVQTVTSKEQRKVECSIQEVYSVYQQIHTSPQPTLLREQHYHYLKKGLRHLSDAYECLDASRPWLCYWILHSLELLEEPVPAAVASEGKFIRRVIFLL
;
A
#
# COMPACT_ATOMS: atom_id res chain seq x y z
N MET A 1 5.72 -31.36 12.24
CA MET A 1 4.47 -30.91 12.88
C MET A 1 4.14 -29.60 12.19
N GLU A 2 3.21 -29.60 11.23
CA GLU A 2 2.78 -28.39 10.54
C GLU A 2 2.10 -27.48 11.57
N GLU A 3 2.68 -26.32 11.86
CA GLU A 3 1.98 -25.29 12.64
C GLU A 3 0.77 -24.86 11.82
N ALA A 4 -0.43 -25.19 12.29
CA ALA A 4 -1.65 -24.65 11.72
C ALA A 4 -1.61 -23.12 11.86
N SER A 5 -1.41 -22.42 10.74
CA SER A 5 -1.40 -20.96 10.72
C SER A 5 -2.72 -20.43 11.28
N SER A 6 -2.64 -19.60 12.32
CA SER A 6 -3.83 -18.95 12.87
C SER A 6 -4.57 -18.14 11.80
N PRO A 7 -5.91 -18.09 11.82
CA PRO A 7 -6.67 -17.28 10.88
C PRO A 7 -6.33 -15.79 11.06
N LEU A 8 -6.40 -15.02 9.96
CA LEU A 8 -6.23 -13.58 10.00
C LEU A 8 -7.23 -12.96 10.99
N ARG A 9 -6.82 -11.88 11.65
CA ARG A 9 -7.67 -11.14 12.61
C ARG A 9 -9.03 -10.78 12.00
N CYS A 10 -9.05 -10.32 10.75
CA CYS A 10 -10.26 -9.91 10.03
C CYS A 10 -11.22 -11.07 9.70
N PHE A 11 -10.77 -12.33 9.81
CA PHE A 11 -11.58 -13.52 9.57
C PHE A 11 -12.07 -14.18 10.87
N ARG A 12 -11.74 -13.63 12.03
CA ARG A 12 -12.25 -14.11 13.31
C ARG A 12 -13.71 -13.69 13.46
N GLU A 13 -14.53 -14.55 14.07
CA GLU A 13 -15.93 -14.22 14.39
C GLU A 13 -16.04 -12.94 15.22
N SER A 14 -15.06 -12.73 16.12
CA SER A 14 -14.98 -11.55 16.97
C SER A 14 -14.70 -10.24 16.22
N HIS A 15 -14.28 -10.27 14.95
CA HIS A 15 -14.02 -9.06 14.17
C HIS A 15 -15.29 -8.23 13.95
N SER A 16 -16.46 -8.87 13.93
CA SER A 16 -17.75 -8.18 13.83
C SER A 16 -17.99 -7.18 14.97
N PHE A 17 -17.39 -7.40 16.14
CA PHE A 17 -17.45 -6.47 17.28
C PHE A 17 -16.52 -5.26 17.14
N GLU A 18 -15.62 -5.27 16.15
CA GLU A 18 -14.70 -4.16 15.86
C GLU A 18 -15.30 -3.15 14.85
N LEU A 19 -16.47 -3.45 14.28
CA LEU A 19 -17.17 -2.55 13.35
C LEU A 19 -17.69 -1.30 14.05
N PHE A 20 -17.72 -0.18 13.33
CA PHE A 20 -18.14 1.09 13.87
C PHE A 20 -19.63 1.08 14.25
N SER A 21 -19.91 1.45 15.51
CA SER A 21 -21.25 1.80 16.01
C SER A 21 -21.41 3.32 15.96
N ASP A 22 -22.50 3.80 15.37
CA ASP A 22 -22.85 5.23 15.42
C ASP A 22 -23.74 5.59 16.61
N ASP A 23 -24.05 4.63 17.48
CA ASP A 23 -24.87 4.81 18.69
C ASP A 23 -26.23 5.47 18.42
N GLY A 24 -26.76 5.25 17.21
CA GLY A 24 -28.00 5.86 16.73
C GLY A 24 -27.88 7.32 16.30
N VAL A 25 -26.67 7.90 16.25
CA VAL A 25 -26.40 9.29 15.86
C VAL A 25 -25.66 9.33 14.53
N GLN A 26 -26.43 9.31 13.44
CA GLN A 26 -25.86 9.38 12.11
C GLN A 26 -25.35 10.78 11.76
N THR A 27 -24.09 10.86 11.36
CA THR A 27 -23.40 12.06 10.86
C THR A 27 -22.77 11.80 9.48
N VAL A 28 -22.22 12.83 8.84
CA VAL A 28 -21.43 12.66 7.61
C VAL A 28 -20.27 11.68 7.85
N THR A 29 -19.53 11.83 8.94
CA THR A 29 -18.43 10.92 9.31
C THR A 29 -18.90 9.47 9.46
N SER A 30 -20.03 9.23 10.15
CA SER A 30 -20.58 7.87 10.29
C SER A 30 -21.00 7.22 8.97
N LYS A 31 -21.44 8.04 8.00
CA LYS A 31 -21.86 7.57 6.67
C LYS A 31 -20.63 7.14 5.88
N GLU A 32 -19.59 7.97 5.87
CA GLU A 32 -18.34 7.65 5.17
C GLU A 32 -17.63 6.46 5.81
N GLN A 33 -17.58 6.37 7.15
CA GLN A 33 -17.01 5.21 7.85
C GLN A 33 -17.72 3.90 7.44
N ARG A 34 -19.06 3.87 7.46
CA ARG A 34 -19.82 2.69 7.05
C ARG A 34 -19.63 2.31 5.58
N LYS A 35 -19.48 3.30 4.69
CA LYS A 35 -19.16 3.01 3.28
C LYS A 35 -17.82 2.31 3.14
N VAL A 36 -16.80 2.78 3.85
CA VAL A 36 -15.47 2.16 3.86
C VAL A 36 -15.54 0.75 4.45
N GLU A 37 -16.18 0.57 5.61
CA GLU A 37 -16.33 -0.76 6.23
C GLU A 37 -17.04 -1.76 5.32
N CYS A 38 -18.12 -1.33 4.65
CA CYS A 38 -18.82 -2.16 3.68
C CYS A 38 -17.91 -2.59 2.53
N SER A 39 -17.19 -1.64 1.93
CA SER A 39 -16.26 -1.92 0.81
C SER A 39 -15.10 -2.86 1.23
N ILE A 40 -14.55 -2.68 2.43
CA ILE A 40 -13.48 -3.54 2.93
C ILE A 40 -14.00 -4.94 3.28
N GLN A 41 -15.23 -5.05 3.80
CA GLN A 41 -15.86 -6.34 4.08
C GLN A 41 -16.04 -7.16 2.79
N GLU A 42 -16.38 -6.51 1.67
CA GLU A 42 -16.43 -7.17 0.35
C GLU A 42 -15.05 -7.71 -0.06
N VAL A 43 -13.98 -6.93 0.13
CA VAL A 43 -12.60 -7.38 -0.15
C VAL A 43 -12.23 -8.61 0.68
N TYR A 44 -12.58 -8.61 1.97
CA TYR A 44 -12.38 -9.76 2.85
C TYR A 44 -13.13 -11.00 2.38
N SER A 45 -14.42 -10.85 2.05
CA SER A 45 -15.24 -11.95 1.56
C SER A 45 -14.73 -12.54 0.24
N VAL A 46 -14.31 -11.69 -0.71
CA VAL A 46 -13.70 -12.14 -1.98
C VAL A 46 -12.41 -12.89 -1.72
N TYR A 47 -11.56 -12.39 -0.81
CA TYR A 47 -10.31 -13.07 -0.47
C TYR A 47 -10.56 -14.47 0.10
N GLN A 48 -11.49 -14.61 1.06
CA GLN A 48 -11.85 -15.89 1.69
C GLN A 48 -12.43 -16.91 0.69
N GLN A 49 -13.16 -16.44 -0.33
CA GLN A 49 -13.76 -17.32 -1.34
C GLN A 49 -12.72 -17.87 -2.33
N ILE A 50 -11.71 -17.06 -2.68
CA ILE A 50 -10.73 -17.39 -3.73
C ILE A 50 -9.50 -18.09 -3.16
N HIS A 51 -9.09 -17.77 -1.93
CA HIS A 51 -7.81 -18.22 -1.37
C HIS A 51 -8.00 -19.25 -0.27
N THR A 52 -7.37 -20.41 -0.44
CA THR A 52 -7.29 -21.47 0.59
C THR A 52 -6.24 -21.17 1.65
N SER A 53 -5.24 -20.33 1.33
CA SER A 53 -4.21 -19.89 2.28
C SER A 53 -4.77 -18.79 3.17
N PRO A 54 -4.51 -18.83 4.49
CA PRO A 54 -4.91 -17.75 5.38
C PRO A 54 -4.07 -16.50 5.16
N GLN A 55 -2.86 -16.56 4.60
CA GLN A 55 -1.97 -15.39 4.51
C GLN A 55 -1.91 -14.80 3.09
N PRO A 56 -2.14 -13.48 2.94
CA PRO A 56 -2.02 -12.80 1.66
C PRO A 56 -0.56 -12.71 1.23
N THR A 57 -0.31 -12.95 -0.05
CA THR A 57 1.02 -12.86 -0.64
C THR A 57 1.29 -11.44 -1.12
N LEU A 58 2.42 -10.86 -0.71
CA LEU A 58 2.91 -9.60 -1.28
C LEU A 58 3.37 -9.84 -2.73
N LEU A 59 2.75 -9.13 -3.69
CA LEU A 59 3.06 -9.25 -5.12
C LEU A 59 4.32 -8.45 -5.50
N ARG A 60 5.46 -8.82 -4.91
CA ARG A 60 6.75 -8.08 -4.99
C ARG A 60 7.12 -7.71 -6.43
N GLU A 61 7.06 -8.67 -7.35
CA GLU A 61 7.37 -8.45 -8.77
C GLU A 61 6.49 -7.37 -9.42
N GLN A 62 5.19 -7.39 -9.15
CA GLN A 62 4.28 -6.40 -9.75
C GLN A 62 4.59 -4.99 -9.24
N HIS A 63 4.87 -4.86 -7.93
CA HIS A 63 5.30 -3.61 -7.33
C HIS A 63 6.65 -3.15 -7.91
N TYR A 64 7.62 -4.05 -8.06
CA TYR A 64 8.91 -3.74 -8.69
C TYR A 64 8.74 -3.17 -10.10
N HIS A 65 7.96 -3.81 -10.96
CA HIS A 65 7.73 -3.35 -12.33
C HIS A 65 7.05 -1.97 -12.35
N TYR A 66 6.08 -1.73 -11.47
CA TYR A 66 5.42 -0.43 -11.31
C TYR A 66 6.42 0.67 -10.90
N LEU A 67 7.23 0.42 -9.87
CA LEU A 67 8.22 1.37 -9.35
C LEU A 67 9.31 1.68 -10.39
N LYS A 68 9.81 0.65 -11.07
CA LYS A 68 10.83 0.79 -12.13
C LYS A 68 10.32 1.61 -13.30
N LYS A 69 9.03 1.47 -13.66
CA LYS A 69 8.38 2.32 -14.67
C LYS A 69 8.31 3.77 -14.19
N GLY A 70 7.87 3.99 -12.94
CA GLY A 70 7.74 5.33 -12.34
C GLY A 70 9.06 6.10 -12.22
N LEU A 71 10.20 5.41 -12.04
CA LEU A 71 11.52 6.06 -12.06
C LEU A 71 11.90 6.66 -13.40
N ARG A 72 11.38 6.12 -14.51
CA ARG A 72 11.73 6.56 -15.86
C ARG A 72 10.77 7.61 -16.38
N HIS A 73 9.47 7.37 -16.21
CA HIS A 73 8.44 8.24 -16.75
C HIS A 73 7.15 8.14 -15.92
N LEU A 74 6.59 9.30 -15.60
CA LEU A 74 5.29 9.45 -14.98
C LEU A 74 4.34 10.10 -16.01
N SER A 75 3.09 9.67 -16.02
CA SER A 75 2.06 10.27 -16.88
C SER A 75 1.66 11.65 -16.38
N ASP A 76 0.94 12.41 -17.21
CA ASP A 76 0.41 13.74 -16.90
C ASP A 76 -0.50 13.77 -15.65
N ALA A 77 -1.00 12.61 -15.21
CA ALA A 77 -1.71 12.49 -13.93
C ALA A 77 -0.87 12.92 -12.71
N TYR A 78 0.46 12.98 -12.85
CA TYR A 78 1.40 13.43 -11.80
C TYR A 78 1.75 14.91 -11.91
N GLU A 79 1.13 15.68 -12.81
CA GLU A 79 1.40 17.12 -12.96
C GLU A 79 1.16 17.89 -11.65
N CYS A 80 0.15 17.51 -10.87
CA CYS A 80 -0.11 18.10 -9.55
C CYS A 80 1.02 17.87 -8.52
N LEU A 81 1.98 16.99 -8.83
CA LEU A 81 3.15 16.66 -8.02
C LEU A 81 4.47 17.13 -8.66
N ASP A 82 4.45 18.01 -9.68
CA ASP A 82 5.67 18.49 -10.34
C ASP A 82 6.62 19.22 -9.37
N ALA A 83 6.07 20.03 -8.45
CA ALA A 83 6.84 20.67 -7.37
C ALA A 83 7.34 19.67 -6.30
N SER A 84 6.80 18.45 -6.30
CA SER A 84 7.10 17.36 -5.34
C SER A 84 7.87 16.21 -5.98
N ARG A 85 8.50 16.41 -7.14
CA ARG A 85 9.38 15.41 -7.77
C ARG A 85 10.45 14.80 -6.84
N PRO A 86 11.08 15.55 -5.90
CA PRO A 86 12.03 14.93 -4.98
C PRO A 86 11.37 13.90 -4.04
N TRP A 87 10.11 14.15 -3.62
CA TRP A 87 9.32 13.20 -2.84
C TRP A 87 8.97 11.95 -3.64
N LEU A 88 8.59 12.10 -4.92
CA LEU A 88 8.34 10.96 -5.80
C LEU A 88 9.58 10.08 -5.95
N CYS A 89 10.77 10.67 -6.14
CA CYS A 89 12.02 9.91 -6.15
C CYS A 89 12.24 9.16 -4.83
N TYR A 90 12.08 9.83 -3.69
CA TYR A 90 12.23 9.21 -2.38
C TYR A 90 11.25 8.03 -2.19
N TRP A 91 9.94 8.24 -2.43
CA TRP A 91 8.94 7.19 -2.26
C TRP A 91 9.23 5.97 -3.13
N ILE A 92 9.66 6.18 -4.38
CA ILE A 92 9.95 5.06 -5.27
C ILE A 92 11.23 4.32 -4.84
N LEU A 93 12.32 5.03 -4.56
CA LEU A 93 13.59 4.43 -4.16
C LEU A 93 13.49 3.70 -2.82
N HIS A 94 12.82 4.31 -1.85
CA HIS A 94 12.58 3.67 -0.55
C HIS A 94 11.66 2.45 -0.67
N SER A 95 10.65 2.50 -1.55
CA SER A 95 9.83 1.30 -1.81
C SER A 95 10.64 0.16 -2.44
N LEU A 96 11.59 0.46 -3.32
CA LEU A 96 12.51 -0.56 -3.89
C LEU A 96 13.44 -1.13 -2.81
N GLU A 97 13.95 -0.29 -1.92
CA GLU A 97 14.75 -0.71 -0.77
C GLU A 97 13.98 -1.68 0.15
N LEU A 98 12.71 -1.36 0.47
CA LEU A 98 11.83 -2.27 1.25
C LEU A 98 11.52 -3.58 0.52
N LEU A 99 11.57 -3.58 -0.82
CA LEU A 99 11.46 -4.78 -1.65
C LEU A 99 12.80 -5.50 -1.85
N GLU A 100 13.89 -5.01 -1.24
CA GLU A 100 15.25 -5.55 -1.40
C GLU A 100 15.70 -5.59 -2.87
N GLU A 101 15.14 -4.70 -3.70
CA GLU A 101 15.41 -4.63 -5.13
C GLU A 101 16.57 -3.67 -5.42
N PRO A 102 17.55 -4.07 -6.22
CA PRO A 102 18.69 -3.22 -6.51
C PRO A 102 18.28 -2.01 -7.35
N VAL A 103 18.69 -0.82 -6.90
CA VAL A 103 18.56 0.40 -7.68
C VAL A 103 19.71 0.46 -8.70
N PRO A 104 19.42 0.55 -10.02
CA PRO A 104 20.47 0.62 -11.03
C PRO A 104 21.37 1.84 -10.81
N ALA A 105 22.70 1.64 -10.87
CA ALA A 105 23.69 2.69 -10.63
C ALA A 105 23.53 3.92 -11.54
N ALA A 106 22.96 3.74 -12.73
CA ALA A 106 22.62 4.84 -13.65
C ALA A 106 21.54 5.79 -13.08
N VAL A 107 20.56 5.26 -12.35
CA VAL A 107 19.52 6.05 -11.68
C VAL A 107 20.11 6.77 -10.46
N ALA A 108 21.06 6.14 -9.77
CA ALA A 108 21.79 6.75 -8.67
C ALA A 108 22.72 7.90 -9.12
N SER A 109 23.31 7.80 -10.32
CA SER A 109 24.23 8.80 -10.88
C SER A 109 23.55 10.00 -11.53
N GLU A 110 22.33 9.82 -12.08
CA GLU A 110 21.47 10.95 -12.49
C GLU A 110 20.92 11.76 -11.29
N GLY A 111 21.10 11.23 -10.08
CA GLY A 111 20.77 11.80 -8.78
C GLY A 111 21.62 13.00 -8.33
N LYS A 112 21.98 13.95 -9.21
CA LYS A 112 22.37 15.31 -8.73
C LYS A 112 21.25 15.95 -7.90
N PHE A 113 20.01 15.47 -8.07
CA PHE A 113 18.82 15.86 -7.33
C PHE A 113 18.69 15.18 -5.94
N ILE A 114 19.22 13.95 -5.76
CA ILE A 114 18.98 13.11 -4.58
C ILE A 114 19.92 13.46 -3.41
N ARG A 115 21.13 13.98 -3.68
CA ARG A 115 22.07 14.39 -2.61
C ARG A 115 21.53 15.45 -1.64
N ARG A 116 20.43 16.13 -1.98
CA ARG A 116 19.82 17.16 -1.12
C ARG A 116 18.62 16.66 -0.30
N VAL A 117 18.05 15.50 -0.63
CA VAL A 117 16.77 15.03 -0.02
C VAL A 117 17.01 14.05 1.13
N ILE A 118 18.01 13.18 1.02
CA ILE A 118 18.30 12.15 2.03
C ILE A 118 19.06 12.72 3.26
N PHE A 119 19.65 13.92 3.16
CA PHE A 119 20.43 14.53 4.25
C PHE A 119 19.69 15.62 5.06
N LEU A 120 18.39 15.83 4.84
CA LEU A 120 17.60 16.87 5.52
C LEU A 120 16.46 16.33 6.40
N LEU A 121 16.43 15.02 6.66
CA LEU A 121 15.65 14.40 7.73
C LEU A 121 16.60 13.74 8.72
#